data_AF-A0A6J6KD16-F1
#
_entry.id   AF-A0A6J6KD16-F1
#
_cell.length_a   1.000
_cell.length_b   1.000
_cell.length_c   1.000
_cell.angle_alpha   90.00
_cell.angle_beta   90.00
_cell.angle_gamma   90.00
#
_symmetry.space_group_name_H-M   'P 1'
#
loop_
_entity.id
_entity.type
_entity.pdbx_description
1 polymer ?
#
loop_
_entity_poly.entity_id
_entity_poly.type
_entity_poly.pdbx_seq_one_letter_code
_entity_poly.pdbx_strand_id
1 'polypeptide(L)'
;MYRQVLVEGIARVVPSADSDEYFSSRPHESQVAAWSSHQSQPIDNREALDAQFQTALEKFQNTDVPRPDYWGGYRIVPTRIEYWKGRSNRMHDRIAFTRTIDDAGVASSWQIQRLQP
;
A
#
# COMPACT_ATOMS: atom_id res chain seq x y z
N MET A 1 -17.82 -18.48 -2.86
CA MET A 1 -17.80 -17.88 -1.51
C MET A 1 -17.44 -16.40 -1.69
N TYR A 2 -18.44 -15.51 -1.78
CA TYR A 2 -18.18 -14.10 -2.07
C TYR A 2 -17.95 -13.34 -0.76
N ARG A 3 -16.77 -12.75 -0.61
CA ARG A 3 -16.37 -11.97 0.57
C ARG A 3 -15.64 -10.73 0.11
N GLN A 4 -15.85 -9.62 0.82
CA GLN A 4 -15.14 -8.38 0.60
C GLN A 4 -14.85 -7.75 1.97
N VAL A 5 -13.69 -7.11 2.08
CA VAL A 5 -13.34 -6.25 3.21
C VAL A 5 -13.07 -4.86 2.66
N LEU A 6 -13.76 -3.86 3.19
CA LEU A 6 -13.50 -2.45 2.90
C LEU A 6 -12.81 -1.84 4.11
N VAL A 7 -11.71 -1.14 3.88
CA VAL A 7 -10.97 -0.43 4.92
C VAL A 7 -10.85 1.03 4.50
N GLU A 8 -11.34 1.91 5.36
CA GLU A 8 -11.20 3.36 5.20
C GLU A 8 -10.48 3.91 6.43
N GLY A 9 -9.69 4.96 6.22
CA GLY A 9 -8.90 5.53 7.29
C GLY A 9 -7.96 6.62 6.81
N ILE A 10 -7.11 7.06 7.73
CA ILE A 10 -6.14 8.12 7.48
C ILE A 10 -4.83 7.47 7.05
N ALA A 11 -4.36 7.79 5.85
CA ALA A 11 -3.04 7.39 5.40
C ALA A 11 -1.97 8.20 6.14
N ARG A 12 -0.96 7.52 6.68
CA ARG A 12 0.21 8.12 7.32
C ARG A 12 1.46 7.52 6.69
N VAL A 13 2.45 8.37 6.40
CA VAL A 13 3.78 7.90 5.99
C VAL A 13 4.35 7.05 7.13
N VAL A 14 4.94 5.91 6.80
CA VAL A 14 5.64 5.07 7.79
C VAL A 14 7.01 5.67 8.11
N PRO A 15 7.58 5.42 9.30
CA PRO A 15 8.96 5.79 9.59
C PRO A 15 9.93 5.35 8.50
N SER A 16 10.97 6.15 8.23
CA SER A 16 11.96 5.83 7.20
C SER A 16 12.64 4.48 7.46
N ALA A 17 12.93 4.16 8.72
CA ALA A 17 13.52 2.88 9.12
C ALA A 17 12.66 1.67 8.69
N ASP A 18 11.34 1.72 8.85
CA ASP A 18 10.42 0.66 8.40
C ASP A 18 10.47 0.51 6.87
N SER A 19 10.61 1.63 6.14
CA SER A 19 10.75 1.61 4.68
C SER A 19 12.12 1.09 4.24
N ASP A 20 13.19 1.44 4.96
CA ASP A 20 14.55 0.95 4.70
C ASP A 20 14.63 -0.57 4.90
N GLU A 21 14.10 -1.06 6.03
CA GLU A 21 14.05 -2.49 6.34
C GLU A 21 13.27 -3.24 5.26
N TYR A 22 12.05 -2.80 4.94
CA TYR A 22 11.24 -3.45 3.92
C TYR A 22 11.88 -3.35 2.53
N PHE A 23 12.51 -2.24 2.16
CA PHE A 23 13.18 -2.11 0.87
C PHE A 23 14.32 -3.12 0.74
N SER A 24 15.16 -3.24 1.79
CA SER A 24 16.30 -4.15 1.80
C SER A 24 15.91 -5.63 1.71
N SER A 25 14.71 -6.00 2.18
CA SER A 25 14.22 -7.38 2.11
C SER A 25 13.66 -7.78 0.73
N ARG A 26 13.50 -6.83 -0.20
CA ARG A 26 12.93 -7.11 -1.53
C ARG A 26 13.96 -7.82 -2.43
N PRO A 27 13.52 -8.61 -3.43
CA PRO A 27 14.44 -9.13 -4.44
C PRO A 27 15.26 -8.02 -5.10
N HIS A 28 16.52 -8.27 -5.41
CA HIS A 28 17.45 -7.26 -5.94
C HIS A 28 16.88 -6.50 -7.16
N GLU A 29 16.34 -7.21 -8.16
CA GLU A 29 15.73 -6.58 -9.34
C GLU A 29 14.53 -5.67 -8.98
N SER A 30 13.77 -6.00 -7.93
CA SER A 30 12.68 -5.15 -7.45
C SER A 30 13.16 -3.87 -6.78
N GLN A 31 14.34 -3.91 -6.14
CA GLN A 31 15.01 -2.72 -5.61
C GLN A 31 15.51 -1.84 -6.75
N VAL A 32 16.21 -2.43 -7.74
CA VAL A 32 16.69 -1.74 -8.93
C VAL A 32 15.56 -1.08 -9.71
N ALA A 33 14.44 -1.78 -9.95
CA ALA A 33 13.29 -1.23 -10.66
C ALA A 33 12.65 -0.04 -9.93
N ALA A 34 12.59 -0.10 -8.60
CA ALA A 34 12.10 1.01 -7.77
C ALA A 34 13.05 2.21 -7.80
N TRP A 35 14.36 1.97 -7.94
CA TRP A 35 15.38 3.02 -8.06
C TRP A 35 15.42 3.65 -9.46
N SER A 36 15.20 2.86 -10.50
CA SER A 36 15.29 3.32 -11.88
C SER A 36 14.03 4.08 -12.33
N SER A 37 12.84 3.74 -11.80
CA SER A 37 11.57 4.29 -12.27
C SER A 37 11.03 5.43 -11.42
N HIS A 38 10.80 6.59 -12.05
CA HIS A 38 10.01 7.68 -11.46
C HIS A 38 8.53 7.42 -11.73
N GLN A 39 7.88 6.68 -10.84
CA GLN A 39 6.50 6.20 -11.00
C GLN A 39 5.55 7.32 -11.46
N SER A 40 4.73 7.01 -12.47
CA SER A 40 3.71 7.89 -13.08
C SER A 40 4.23 9.07 -13.91
N GLN A 41 5.56 9.25 -14.04
CA GLN A 41 6.11 10.22 -14.98
C GLN A 41 6.05 9.69 -16.43
N PRO A 42 5.82 10.57 -17.43
CA PRO A 42 5.87 10.19 -18.84
C PRO A 42 7.24 9.63 -19.24
N ILE A 43 7.25 8.69 -20.18
CA ILE A 43 8.44 8.14 -20.84
C ILE A 43 8.09 7.85 -22.30
N ASP A 44 9.07 7.94 -23.21
CA ASP A 44 8.82 7.90 -24.65
C ASP A 44 8.13 6.61 -25.12
N ASN A 45 8.59 5.47 -24.63
CA ASN A 45 8.10 4.15 -25.03
C ASN A 45 8.58 3.05 -24.06
N ARG A 46 8.28 1.80 -24.41
CA ARG A 46 8.65 0.63 -23.62
C ARG A 46 10.15 0.37 -23.63
N GLU A 47 10.80 0.52 -24.78
CA GLU A 47 12.22 0.27 -24.97
C GLU A 47 13.08 1.23 -24.13
N ALA A 48 12.67 2.49 -24.02
CA ALA A 48 13.30 3.48 -23.14
C ALA A 48 13.19 3.10 -21.66
N LEU A 49 12.03 2.57 -21.23
CA LEU A 49 11.83 2.09 -19.85
C LEU A 49 12.73 0.89 -19.54
N ASP A 50 12.79 -0.08 -20.47
CA ASP A 50 13.60 -1.29 -20.31
C ASP A 50 15.11 -0.92 -20.32
N ALA A 51 15.55 0.01 -21.18
CA ALA A 51 16.93 0.50 -21.21
C ALA A 51 17.34 1.21 -19.91
N GLN A 52 16.43 2.02 -19.33
CA GLN A 52 16.63 2.67 -18.04
C GLN A 52 16.81 1.65 -16.90
N PHE A 53 16.01 0.58 -16.91
CA PHE A 53 16.16 -0.52 -15.97
C PHE A 53 17.48 -1.27 -16.16
N GLN A 54 17.85 -1.65 -17.40
CA GLN A 54 19.10 -2.36 -17.66
C GLN A 54 20.33 -1.54 -17.24
N THR A 55 20.34 -0.23 -17.54
CA THR A 55 21.41 0.68 -17.10
C THR A 55 21.56 0.67 -15.57
N ALA A 56 20.45 0.68 -14.84
CA ALA A 56 20.48 0.60 -13.38
C ALA A 56 20.88 -0.80 -12.87
N LEU A 57 20.44 -1.86 -13.55
CA LEU A 57 20.78 -3.24 -13.18
C LEU A 57 22.27 -3.50 -13.31
N GLU A 58 22.90 -3.04 -14.40
CA GLU A 58 24.35 -3.08 -14.60
C GLU A 58 25.08 -2.27 -13.52
N LYS A 59 24.59 -1.07 -13.22
CA LYS A 59 25.15 -0.21 -12.17
C LYS A 59 25.18 -0.90 -10.80
N PHE A 60 24.16 -1.70 -10.48
CA PHE A 60 24.01 -2.32 -9.16
C PHE A 60 24.30 -3.83 -9.13
N GLN A 61 24.85 -4.43 -10.18
CA GLN A 61 24.97 -5.89 -10.34
C GLN A 61 25.57 -6.64 -9.14
N ASN A 62 26.46 -6.01 -8.36
CA ASN A 62 27.09 -6.59 -7.17
C ASN A 62 27.18 -5.61 -5.99
N THR A 63 26.26 -4.66 -5.92
CA THR A 63 26.26 -3.63 -4.87
C THR A 63 24.87 -3.42 -4.32
N ASP A 64 24.77 -2.98 -3.07
CA ASP A 64 23.48 -2.64 -2.49
C ASP A 64 22.82 -1.48 -3.24
N VAL A 65 21.51 -1.58 -3.44
CA VAL A 65 20.70 -0.51 -4.03
C VAL A 65 20.24 0.39 -2.88
N PRO A 66 20.60 1.69 -2.85
CA PRO A 66 20.05 2.58 -1.84
C PRO A 66 18.54 2.77 -2.09
N ARG A 67 17.74 2.85 -1.02
CA ARG A 67 16.32 3.21 -1.15
C ARG A 67 16.21 4.64 -1.69
N PRO A 68 15.45 4.88 -2.78
CA PRO A 68 15.19 6.24 -3.25
C PRO A 68 14.37 7.05 -2.24
N ASP A 69 14.63 8.36 -2.13
CA ASP A 69 13.91 9.24 -1.20
C ASP A 69 12.40 9.32 -1.47
N TYR A 70 12.00 9.12 -2.73
CA TYR A 70 10.60 9.10 -3.16
C TYR A 70 9.90 7.75 -2.98
N TRP A 71 10.62 6.72 -2.52
CA TRP A 71 10.06 5.39 -2.28
C TRP A 71 9.84 5.18 -0.78
N GLY A 72 8.66 4.73 -0.38
CA GLY A 72 8.37 4.43 1.02
C GLY A 72 6.99 3.83 1.22
N GLY A 73 6.68 3.50 2.47
CA GLY A 73 5.39 2.94 2.86
C GLY A 73 4.39 3.98 3.36
N TYR A 74 3.11 3.64 3.21
CA TYR A 74 2.02 4.28 3.95
C TYR A 74 1.32 3.22 4.80
N ARG A 75 0.92 3.61 6.02
CA ARG A 75 -0.01 2.85 6.85
C ARG A 75 -1.35 3.55 6.87
N ILE A 76 -2.42 2.80 6.65
CA ILE A 76 -3.79 3.30 6.86
C ILE A 76 -4.14 3.05 8.32
N VAL A 77 -4.44 4.11 9.06
CA VAL A 77 -5.02 4.02 10.41
C VAL A 77 -6.54 3.93 10.24
N PRO A 78 -7.16 2.75 10.46
CA PRO A 78 -8.55 2.57 10.07
C PRO A 78 -9.50 3.36 10.96
N THR A 79 -10.44 4.07 10.36
CA THR A 79 -11.62 4.67 11.01
C THR A 79 -12.87 3.87 10.69
N ARG A 80 -12.84 3.06 9.63
CA ARG A 80 -13.93 2.16 9.26
C ARG A 80 -13.41 0.87 8.65
N ILE A 81 -13.98 -0.25 9.08
CA ILE A 81 -13.76 -1.57 8.48
C ILE A 81 -15.12 -2.20 8.23
N GLU A 82 -15.43 -2.55 6.99
CA GLU A 82 -16.66 -3.27 6.65
C GLU A 82 -16.33 -4.68 6.16
N TYR A 83 -17.00 -5.66 6.76
CA TYR A 83 -17.02 -7.03 6.26
C TYR A 83 -18.33 -7.26 5.51
N TRP A 84 -18.20 -7.59 4.23
CA TRP A 84 -19.32 -7.98 3.38
C TRP A 84 -19.21 -9.47 3.04
N LYS A 85 -20.33 -10.19 3.12
CA LYS A 85 -20.43 -11.60 2.73
C LYS A 85 -21.69 -11.83 1.90
N GLY A 86 -21.47 -12.38 0.71
CA GLY A 86 -22.52 -12.70 -0.24
C GLY A 86 -23.43 -13.82 0.24
N ARG A 87 -24.70 -13.72 -0.13
CA ARG A 87 -25.79 -14.65 0.18
C ARG A 87 -26.55 -14.91 -1.12
N SER A 88 -26.99 -16.15 -1.34
CA SER A 88 -27.64 -16.57 -2.60
C SER A 88 -28.95 -15.83 -2.87
N ASN A 89 -29.69 -15.48 -1.81
CA ASN A 89 -30.94 -14.72 -1.88
C ASN A 89 -30.72 -13.19 -1.99
N ARG A 90 -29.49 -12.74 -2.27
CA ARG A 90 -29.09 -11.32 -2.38
C ARG A 90 -29.18 -10.49 -1.10
N MET A 91 -29.69 -11.07 0.00
CA MET A 91 -29.68 -10.44 1.33
C MET A 91 -28.31 -10.61 1.99
N HIS A 92 -27.31 -9.91 1.47
CA HIS A 92 -25.91 -9.97 1.91
C HIS A 92 -25.73 -9.55 3.37
N ASP A 93 -24.76 -10.18 4.03
CA ASP A 93 -24.33 -9.77 5.36
C ASP A 93 -23.34 -8.61 5.23
N ARG A 94 -23.61 -7.50 5.91
CA ARG A 94 -22.72 -6.35 6.01
C ARG A 94 -22.56 -5.96 7.47
N ILE A 95 -21.35 -6.10 8.01
CA ILE A 95 -21.01 -5.69 9.37
C ILE A 95 -19.94 -4.61 9.28
N ALA A 96 -20.28 -3.39 9.70
CA ALA A 96 -19.39 -2.25 9.70
C ALA A 96 -18.93 -1.93 11.12
N PHE A 97 -17.61 -1.79 11.27
CA PHE A 97 -16.95 -1.25 12.44
C PHE A 97 -16.56 0.18 12.12
N THR A 98 -16.94 1.14 12.98
CA THR A 98 -16.60 2.56 12.83
C THR A 98 -16.04 3.11 14.13
N ARG A 99 -15.07 4.01 14.03
CA ARG A 99 -14.54 4.80 15.15
C ARG A 99 -14.06 6.16 14.66
N THR A 100 -13.98 7.12 15.57
CA THR A 100 -13.37 8.42 15.28
C THR A 100 -11.93 8.45 15.80
N ILE A 101 -11.15 9.38 15.26
CA ILE A 101 -9.81 9.72 15.76
C ILE A 101 -9.85 11.23 15.99
N ASP A 102 -9.53 11.67 17.20
CA ASP A 102 -9.50 13.09 17.53
C ASP A 102 -8.22 13.78 17.02
N ASP A 103 -8.13 15.10 17.23
CA ASP A 103 -7.00 15.90 16.78
C ASP A 103 -5.67 15.51 17.46
N ALA A 104 -5.73 14.89 18.64
CA ALA A 104 -4.58 14.34 19.34
C ALA A 104 -4.16 12.94 18.83
N GLY A 105 -4.90 12.38 17.87
CA GLY A 105 -4.65 11.06 17.30
C GLY A 105 -5.18 9.91 18.15
N VAL A 106 -6.01 10.18 19.15
CA VAL A 106 -6.59 9.16 20.04
C VAL A 106 -7.85 8.59 19.38
N ALA A 107 -7.87 7.27 19.24
CA ALA A 107 -8.98 6.57 18.62
C ALA A 107 -10.08 6.25 19.65
N SER A 108 -11.34 6.48 19.29
CA SER A 108 -12.48 6.03 20.10
C SER A 108 -12.61 4.50 20.10
N SER A 109 -13.43 3.98 20.99
CA SER A 109 -13.90 2.58 20.89
C SER A 109 -14.62 2.35 19.56
N TRP A 110 -14.52 1.13 19.06
CA TRP A 110 -15.24 0.71 17.86
C TRP A 110 -16.74 0.58 18.15
N GLN A 111 -17.54 1.15 17.27
CA GLN A 111 -18.98 0.90 17.19
C GLN A 111 -19.24 -0.11 16.07
N ILE A 112 -20.16 -1.04 16.32
CA ILE A 112 -20.48 -2.12 15.39
C ILE A 112 -21.94 -1.97 14.96
N GLN A 113 -22.18 -2.05 13.66
CA GLN A 113 -23.53 -2.00 13.10
C GLN A 113 -23.68 -2.97 11.93
N ARG A 114 -24.91 -3.48 11.77
CA ARG A 114 -25.31 -4.23 10.58
C ARG A 114 -25.90 -3.26 9.56
N LEU A 115 -25.46 -3.36 8.31
CA LEU A 115 -26.00 -2.58 7.20
C LEU A 115 -26.90 -3.44 6.33
N GLN A 116 -27.86 -2.80 5.65
CA GLN A 116 -28.64 -3.44 4.59
C GLN A 116 -27.74 -3.73 3.38
N PRO A 117 -27.97 -4.84 2.66
CA PRO A 117 -27.14 -5.30 1.56
C PRO A 117 -27.02 -4.31 0.41
#